data_AF-A0A965ZA10-F1
#
_entry.id   AF-A0A965ZA10-F1
#
_cell.length_a   1.000
_cell.length_b   1.000
_cell.length_c   1.000
_cell.angle_alpha   90.00
_cell.angle_beta   90.00
_cell.angle_gamma   90.00
#
_symmetry.space_group_name_H-M   'P 1'
#
loop_
_entity.id
_entity.type
_entity.pdbx_description
1 polymer ?
#
loop_
_entity_poly.entity_id
_entity_poly.type
_entity_poly.pdbx_seq_one_letter_code
_entity_poly.pdbx_strand_id
1 'polypeptide(L)'
;MQTKKNEELEKILVKINQILEPAEKSQFKTVESTTNIPTILQIGSSRTGSTLFTQYLAATGQFSYPTNFLSRFYAAPYIGALIYEMTTNPIYNFRDEFIDIKDKGQFVSEFGKTKGFKSLHEFMYFWRHNFDIKEIPTDLDTFNKSANFDNFNKEIRLLQNLWGKPLLLKAHIVNMYLPSLSKNLDNPLFIHIY
;
A
#
# COMPACT_ATOMS: atom_id res chain seq x y z
N MET A 1 -21.18 8.56 -12.73
CA MET A 1 -20.13 8.73 -13.75
C MET A 1 -19.21 7.51 -13.65
N GLN A 2 -19.30 6.57 -14.58
CA GLN A 2 -18.50 5.35 -14.56
C GLN A 2 -17.10 5.70 -15.05
N THR A 3 -16.09 5.74 -14.16
CA THR A 3 -14.72 6.06 -14.56
C THR A 3 -14.16 4.90 -15.37
N LYS A 4 -14.18 5.01 -16.70
CA LYS A 4 -13.49 4.08 -17.60
C LYS A 4 -12.01 4.04 -17.21
N LYS A 5 -11.41 2.84 -17.10
CA LYS A 5 -9.96 2.70 -16.88
C LYS A 5 -9.21 3.35 -18.05
N ASN A 6 -8.11 4.03 -17.76
CA ASN A 6 -7.23 4.57 -18.78
C ASN A 6 -6.34 3.43 -19.30
N GLU A 7 -6.65 2.90 -20.48
CA GLU A 7 -5.98 1.74 -21.06
C GLU A 7 -4.47 1.96 -21.28
N GLU A 8 -4.05 3.18 -21.66
CA GLU A 8 -2.64 3.51 -21.85
C GLU A 8 -1.88 3.55 -20.52
N LEU A 9 -2.52 4.07 -19.47
CA LEU A 9 -1.97 4.02 -18.12
C LEU A 9 -1.79 2.56 -17.66
N GLU A 10 -2.78 1.70 -17.88
CA GLU A 10 -2.69 0.28 -17.51
C GLU A 10 -1.51 -0.42 -18.21
N LYS A 11 -1.29 -0.15 -19.50
CA LYS A 11 -0.13 -0.68 -20.24
C LYS A 11 1.20 -0.26 -19.61
N ILE A 12 1.33 1.01 -19.25
CA ILE A 12 2.56 1.54 -18.62
C ILE A 12 2.75 0.92 -17.24
N LEU A 13 1.68 0.81 -16.44
CA LEU A 13 1.75 0.21 -15.12
C LEU A 13 2.22 -1.24 -15.18
N VAL A 14 1.64 -2.04 -16.08
CA VAL A 14 2.08 -3.43 -16.29
C VAL A 14 3.56 -3.47 -16.69
N LYS A 15 3.96 -2.67 -17.67
CA LYS A 15 5.35 -2.64 -18.16
C LYS A 15 6.35 -2.29 -17.07
N ILE A 16 6.11 -1.22 -16.32
CA ILE A 16 7.03 -0.77 -15.25
C ILE A 16 7.12 -1.83 -14.15
N ASN A 17 5.99 -2.38 -13.70
CA ASN A 17 5.98 -3.36 -12.61
C ASN A 17 6.64 -4.67 -13.03
N GLN A 18 6.47 -5.12 -14.28
CA GLN A 18 7.20 -6.28 -14.81
C GLN A 18 8.73 -6.08 -14.82
N ILE A 19 9.20 -4.86 -15.11
CA ILE A 19 10.63 -4.54 -15.12
C ILE A 19 11.19 -4.48 -13.69
N LEU A 20 10.44 -3.90 -12.75
CA LEU A 20 10.94 -3.63 -11.40
C LEU A 20 10.74 -4.80 -10.43
N GLU A 21 9.74 -5.66 -10.63
CA GLU A 21 9.44 -6.78 -9.73
C GLU A 21 10.64 -7.73 -9.47
N PRO A 22 11.48 -8.10 -10.46
CA PRO A 22 12.69 -8.88 -10.17
C PRO A 22 13.67 -8.14 -9.26
N ALA A 23 13.82 -6.83 -9.44
CA ALA A 23 14.67 -6.00 -8.60
C ALA A 23 14.08 -5.89 -7.19
N GLU A 24 12.76 -5.71 -7.05
CA GLU A 24 12.06 -5.73 -5.76
C GLU A 24 12.33 -7.03 -5.00
N LYS A 25 12.08 -8.19 -5.66
CA LYS A 25 12.29 -9.51 -5.06
C LYS A 25 13.73 -9.77 -4.67
N SER A 26 14.71 -9.14 -5.35
CA SER A 26 16.11 -9.24 -4.95
C SER A 26 16.38 -8.62 -3.57
N GLN A 27 15.59 -7.62 -3.16
CA GLN A 27 15.69 -6.96 -1.86
C GLN A 27 15.15 -7.83 -0.72
N PHE A 28 14.36 -8.87 -1.00
CA PHE A 28 13.85 -9.78 0.04
C PHE A 28 14.95 -10.49 0.84
N LYS A 29 16.17 -10.55 0.31
CA LYS A 29 17.34 -11.13 0.97
C LYS A 29 17.94 -10.22 2.05
N THR A 30 17.64 -8.92 2.03
CA THR A 30 18.21 -7.93 2.96
C THR A 30 17.33 -7.73 4.20
N VAL A 31 16.13 -8.30 4.20
CA VAL A 31 15.15 -8.15 5.26
C VAL A 31 15.35 -9.23 6.31
N GLU A 32 15.29 -8.82 7.58
CA GLU A 32 15.20 -9.75 8.69
C GLU A 32 13.97 -10.67 8.58
N SER A 33 14.04 -11.82 9.25
CA SER A 33 12.96 -12.82 9.24
C SER A 33 11.70 -12.32 9.93
N THR A 34 11.80 -11.39 10.87
CA THR A 34 10.70 -10.90 11.71
C THR A 34 10.82 -9.39 11.95
N THR A 35 9.72 -8.73 12.26
CA THR A 35 9.70 -7.31 12.68
C THR A 35 8.83 -7.12 13.91
N ASN A 36 9.22 -6.20 14.79
CA ASN A 36 8.36 -5.76 15.90
C ASN A 36 7.43 -4.61 15.49
N ILE A 37 7.58 -4.06 14.28
CA ILE A 37 6.76 -2.97 13.78
C ILE A 37 5.41 -3.56 13.29
N PRO A 38 4.26 -3.10 13.80
CA PRO A 38 2.98 -3.67 13.41
C PRO A 38 2.54 -3.23 12.02
N THR A 39 1.80 -4.11 11.36
CA THR A 39 1.05 -3.80 10.12
C THR A 39 -0.37 -3.47 10.50
N ILE A 40 -0.79 -2.22 10.28
CA ILE A 40 -2.12 -1.75 10.64
C ILE A 40 -3.07 -2.02 9.48
N LEU A 41 -4.01 -2.94 9.67
CA LEU A 41 -5.01 -3.31 8.69
C LEU A 41 -6.34 -2.69 9.03
N GLN A 42 -6.70 -1.65 8.28
CA GLN A 42 -7.99 -1.01 8.38
C GLN A 42 -9.03 -1.83 7.60
N ILE A 43 -10.01 -2.36 8.33
CA ILE A 43 -11.07 -3.24 7.83
C ILE A 43 -12.44 -2.61 8.08
N GLY A 44 -13.47 -3.19 7.46
CA GLY A 44 -14.85 -2.73 7.59
C GLY A 44 -15.52 -2.49 6.24
N SER A 45 -16.80 -2.14 6.28
CA SER A 45 -17.62 -1.95 5.09
C SER A 45 -17.22 -0.69 4.31
N SER A 46 -17.61 -0.64 3.03
CA SER A 46 -17.49 0.61 2.26
C SER A 46 -18.37 1.69 2.90
N ARG A 47 -17.92 2.96 2.78
CA ARG A 47 -18.67 4.16 3.23
C ARG A 47 -18.79 4.40 4.74
N THR A 48 -18.00 3.72 5.57
CA THR A 48 -17.96 3.91 7.04
C THR A 48 -17.08 5.10 7.49
N GLY A 49 -16.83 6.09 6.62
CA GLY A 49 -15.85 7.15 6.92
C GLY A 49 -14.40 6.68 6.92
N SER A 50 -14.13 5.51 6.35
CA SER A 50 -12.81 4.86 6.34
C SER A 50 -11.70 5.78 5.81
N THR A 51 -11.94 6.56 4.76
CA THR A 51 -10.96 7.52 4.22
C THR A 51 -10.65 8.67 5.18
N LEU A 52 -11.65 9.21 5.89
CA LEU A 52 -11.44 10.29 6.86
C LEU A 52 -10.54 9.80 8.01
N PHE A 53 -10.79 8.59 8.50
CA PHE A 53 -9.95 7.99 9.53
C PHE A 53 -8.51 7.78 9.07
N THR A 54 -8.30 7.26 7.86
CA THR A 54 -6.93 7.12 7.31
C THR A 54 -6.25 8.49 7.15
N GLN A 55 -6.98 9.52 6.71
CA GLN A 55 -6.46 10.90 6.61
C GLN A 55 -6.08 11.46 7.99
N TYR A 56 -6.88 11.17 9.02
CA TYR A 56 -6.57 11.56 10.40
C TYR A 56 -5.29 10.87 10.90
N LEU A 57 -5.17 9.55 10.75
CA LEU A 57 -3.95 8.84 11.13
C LEU A 57 -2.72 9.33 10.37
N ALA A 58 -2.86 9.59 9.07
CA ALA A 58 -1.79 10.14 8.24
C ALA A 58 -1.30 11.50 8.76
N ALA A 59 -2.22 12.37 9.19
CA ALA A 59 -1.91 13.70 9.70
C ALA A 59 -1.11 13.68 11.02
N THR A 60 -1.12 12.56 11.77
CA THR A 60 -0.29 12.40 12.98
C THR A 60 1.20 12.24 12.67
N GLY A 61 1.55 11.87 11.44
CA GLY A 61 2.92 11.55 11.03
C GLY A 61 3.49 10.26 11.63
N GLN A 62 2.70 9.50 12.42
CA GLN A 62 3.16 8.29 13.13
C GLN A 62 3.09 7.01 12.27
N PHE A 63 2.35 7.05 11.16
CA PHE A 63 2.12 5.89 10.29
C PHE A 63 2.69 6.14 8.90
N SER A 64 3.25 5.11 8.28
CA SER A 64 3.46 5.07 6.84
C SER A 64 2.20 4.56 6.16
N TYR A 65 1.98 4.97 4.91
CA TYR A 65 0.81 4.58 4.13
C TYR A 65 1.10 4.71 2.64
N PRO A 66 0.42 3.92 1.79
CA PRO A 66 0.56 4.05 0.36
C PRO A 66 -0.04 5.35 -0.15
N THR A 67 0.75 6.06 -0.95
CA THR A 67 0.33 7.29 -1.64
C THR A 67 -0.20 6.97 -3.04
N ASN A 68 -0.81 7.96 -3.68
CA ASN A 68 -1.22 7.89 -5.09
C ASN A 68 -0.03 7.67 -6.03
N PHE A 69 1.17 8.12 -5.66
CA PHE A 69 2.41 7.80 -6.38
C PHE A 69 2.84 6.36 -6.12
N LEU A 70 2.93 5.95 -4.85
CA LEU A 70 3.38 4.60 -4.50
C LEU A 70 2.48 3.52 -5.10
N SER A 71 1.19 3.82 -5.26
CA SER A 71 0.22 2.91 -5.86
C SER A 71 0.54 2.47 -7.30
N ARG A 72 1.43 3.20 -7.98
CA ARG A 72 1.88 2.88 -9.33
C ARG A 72 2.93 1.77 -9.37
N PHE A 73 3.53 1.46 -8.23
CA PHE A 73 4.59 0.45 -8.04
C PHE A 73 4.05 -0.75 -7.26
N TYR A 74 2.90 -1.29 -7.66
CA TYR A 74 2.21 -2.33 -6.90
C TYR A 74 2.92 -3.69 -6.84
N ALA A 75 3.88 -3.95 -7.72
CA ALA A 75 4.74 -5.14 -7.70
C ALA A 75 6.20 -4.83 -7.34
N ALA A 76 6.50 -3.55 -7.08
CA ALA A 76 7.80 -3.07 -6.66
C ALA A 76 7.70 -1.90 -5.65
N PRO A 77 6.90 -2.03 -4.58
CA PRO A 77 6.57 -0.94 -3.68
C PRO A 77 7.77 -0.43 -2.90
N TYR A 78 8.73 -1.27 -2.49
CA TYR A 78 9.94 -0.78 -1.82
C TYR A 78 10.79 0.09 -2.74
N ILE A 79 11.00 -0.32 -3.99
CA ILE A 79 11.66 0.53 -4.99
C ILE A 79 10.87 1.82 -5.22
N GLY A 80 9.55 1.72 -5.36
CA GLY A 80 8.67 2.90 -5.46
C GLY A 80 8.79 3.83 -4.25
N ALA A 81 8.96 3.28 -3.06
CA ALA A 81 9.14 4.02 -1.82
C ALA A 81 10.51 4.70 -1.76
N LEU A 82 11.59 4.06 -2.23
CA LEU A 82 12.91 4.70 -2.36
C LEU A 82 12.86 5.91 -3.31
N ILE A 83 12.18 5.78 -4.45
CA ILE A 83 11.97 6.90 -5.39
C ILE A 83 11.12 7.99 -4.73
N TYR A 84 10.09 7.60 -4.00
CA TYR A 84 9.26 8.55 -3.24
C TYR A 84 10.09 9.31 -2.21
N GLU A 85 10.93 8.65 -1.42
CA GLU A 85 11.82 9.30 -0.45
C GLU A 85 12.77 10.27 -1.14
N MET A 86 13.46 9.82 -2.19
CA MET A 86 14.41 10.66 -2.94
C MET A 86 13.77 11.92 -3.53
N THR A 87 12.47 11.89 -3.84
CA THR A 87 11.75 13.03 -4.45
C THR A 87 10.99 13.90 -3.44
N THR A 88 10.71 13.39 -2.24
CA THR A 88 9.78 14.06 -1.31
C THR A 88 10.30 14.30 0.09
N ASN A 89 11.33 13.56 0.52
CA ASN A 89 11.89 13.72 1.84
C ASN A 89 12.77 14.98 1.87
N PRO A 90 12.53 15.94 2.78
CA PRO A 90 13.30 17.17 2.87
C PRO A 90 14.81 16.98 3.04
N ILE A 91 15.25 15.84 3.61
CA ILE A 91 16.69 15.53 3.79
C ILE A 91 17.40 15.33 2.44
N TYR A 92 16.68 14.88 1.41
CA TYR A 92 17.21 14.70 0.06
C TYR A 92 16.91 15.88 -0.86
N ASN A 93 16.31 16.96 -0.34
CA ASN A 93 15.98 18.12 -1.16
C ASN A 93 17.25 18.85 -1.61
N PHE A 94 17.52 18.81 -2.91
CA PHE A 94 18.58 19.56 -3.55
C PHE A 94 17.99 20.68 -4.40
N ARG A 95 18.32 21.93 -4.06
CA ARG A 95 17.93 23.14 -4.82
C ARG A 95 16.43 23.28 -5.12
N ASP A 96 15.56 22.72 -4.27
CA ASP A 96 14.11 22.81 -4.41
C ASP A 96 13.58 22.26 -5.76
N GLU A 97 14.27 21.27 -6.34
CA GLU A 97 13.96 20.67 -7.65
C GLU A 97 12.53 20.11 -7.76
N PHE A 98 11.92 19.74 -6.63
CA PHE A 98 10.57 19.17 -6.53
C PHE A 98 9.60 20.01 -5.67
N ILE A 99 9.79 21.34 -5.62
CA ILE A 99 8.97 22.25 -4.80
C ILE A 99 7.46 22.25 -5.14
N ASP A 100 7.09 21.79 -6.34
CA ASP A 100 5.71 21.65 -6.79
C ASP A 100 4.99 20.45 -6.14
N ILE A 101 5.72 19.48 -5.57
CA ILE A 101 5.16 18.35 -4.83
C ILE A 101 4.79 18.77 -3.39
N LYS A 102 3.60 19.38 -3.26
CA LYS A 102 3.13 19.91 -1.98
C LYS A 102 2.49 18.86 -1.07
N ASP A 103 2.81 18.96 0.22
CA ASP A 103 2.06 18.33 1.32
C ASP A 103 0.83 19.16 1.66
N LYS A 104 -0.26 18.99 0.92
CA LYS A 104 -1.55 19.49 1.39
C LYS A 104 -2.31 18.32 2.01
N GLY A 105 -2.18 18.18 3.32
CA GLY A 105 -3.02 17.32 4.16
C GLY A 105 -4.48 17.78 4.10
N GLN A 106 -5.15 17.49 2.99
CA GLN A 106 -6.55 17.83 2.78
C GLN A 106 -7.40 16.67 3.25
N PHE A 107 -8.29 16.94 4.21
CA PHE A 107 -9.38 16.05 4.62
C PHE A 107 -10.50 16.03 3.56
N VAL A 108 -10.12 15.80 2.31
CA VAL A 108 -11.01 15.82 1.16
C VAL A 108 -10.84 14.53 0.38
N SER A 109 -11.95 13.90 0.03
CA SER A 109 -11.95 12.75 -0.87
C SER A 109 -13.21 12.77 -1.73
N GLU A 110 -13.10 12.24 -2.94
CA GLU A 110 -14.22 12.09 -3.86
C GLU A 110 -14.46 10.58 -4.06
N PHE A 111 -15.59 10.09 -3.56
CA PHE A 111 -15.90 8.65 -3.51
C PHE A 111 -14.78 7.79 -2.89
N GLY A 112 -14.14 8.29 -1.83
CA GLY A 112 -13.07 7.60 -1.12
C GLY A 112 -11.67 7.76 -1.73
N LYS A 113 -11.56 8.34 -2.93
CA LYS A 113 -10.27 8.65 -3.58
C LYS A 113 -9.77 10.03 -3.18
N THR A 114 -8.49 10.14 -2.89
CA THR A 114 -7.82 11.42 -2.62
C THR A 114 -7.10 11.93 -3.88
N LYS A 115 -6.79 13.22 -3.93
CA LYS A 115 -6.11 13.87 -5.08
C LYS A 115 -4.77 14.43 -4.64
N GLY A 116 -3.73 14.17 -5.42
CA GLY A 116 -2.37 14.68 -5.18
C GLY A 116 -1.33 13.57 -5.12
N PHE A 117 -0.07 13.91 -5.37
CA PHE A 117 1.05 12.96 -5.45
C PHE A 117 1.24 12.17 -4.14
N LYS A 118 1.30 12.90 -3.02
CA LYS A 118 1.53 12.38 -1.66
C LYS A 118 0.26 11.86 -0.97
N SER A 119 -0.90 12.02 -1.60
CA SER A 119 -2.19 11.73 -0.97
C SER A 119 -2.47 10.24 -0.87
N LEU A 120 -3.22 9.85 0.15
CA LEU A 120 -3.50 8.46 0.50
C LEU A 120 -4.20 7.67 -0.61
N HIS A 121 -3.80 6.41 -0.79
CA HIS A 121 -4.38 5.50 -1.76
C HIS A 121 -4.79 4.18 -1.09
N GLU A 122 -5.79 3.48 -1.65
CA GLU A 122 -6.27 2.20 -1.09
C GLU A 122 -5.39 1.00 -1.47
N PHE A 123 -4.45 1.23 -2.38
CA PHE A 123 -3.45 0.29 -2.87
C PHE A 123 -4.01 -1.03 -3.44
N MET A 124 -5.17 -0.96 -4.12
CA MET A 124 -5.87 -2.14 -4.61
C MET A 124 -5.04 -3.06 -5.52
N TYR A 125 -4.19 -2.53 -6.40
CA TYR A 125 -3.34 -3.37 -7.26
C TYR A 125 -2.28 -4.16 -6.49
N PHE A 126 -1.79 -3.63 -5.36
CA PHE A 126 -0.83 -4.32 -4.51
C PHE A 126 -1.45 -5.57 -3.86
N TRP A 127 -2.67 -5.43 -3.32
CA TRP A 127 -3.43 -6.57 -2.81
C TRP A 127 -3.71 -7.62 -3.89
N ARG A 128 -4.15 -7.17 -5.08
CA ARG A 128 -4.46 -8.09 -6.18
C ARG A 128 -3.23 -8.83 -6.69
N HIS A 129 -2.09 -8.15 -6.75
CA HIS A 129 -0.83 -8.74 -7.16
C HIS A 129 -0.36 -9.81 -6.16
N ASN A 130 -0.33 -9.48 -4.86
CA ASN A 130 0.20 -10.38 -3.84
C ASN A 130 -0.67 -11.61 -3.53
N PHE A 131 -1.98 -11.52 -3.77
CA PHE A 131 -2.93 -12.58 -3.44
C PHE A 131 -3.66 -13.19 -4.66
N ASP A 132 -3.26 -12.82 -5.88
CA ASP A 132 -3.90 -13.20 -7.15
C ASP A 132 -5.43 -13.01 -7.17
N ILE A 133 -5.90 -11.88 -6.63
CA ILE A 133 -7.34 -11.56 -6.56
C ILE A 133 -7.78 -10.90 -7.87
N LYS A 134 -8.36 -11.67 -8.79
CA LYS A 134 -8.76 -11.22 -10.13
C LYS A 134 -10.08 -10.44 -10.12
N GLU A 135 -11.23 -11.07 -9.91
CA GLU A 135 -12.52 -10.41 -9.71
C GLU A 135 -13.40 -11.37 -8.89
N ILE A 136 -14.14 -10.84 -7.91
CA ILE A 136 -15.04 -11.59 -7.00
C ILE A 136 -14.27 -12.33 -5.88
N PRO A 137 -14.84 -12.41 -4.67
CA PRO A 137 -14.26 -13.22 -3.62
C PRO A 137 -14.18 -14.70 -3.98
N THR A 138 -12.97 -15.21 -3.85
CA THR A 138 -12.61 -16.62 -3.88
C THR A 138 -12.95 -17.24 -2.52
N ASP A 139 -13.18 -18.55 -2.44
CA ASP A 139 -13.34 -19.21 -1.14
C ASP A 139 -12.02 -19.19 -0.34
N LEU A 140 -12.11 -19.38 0.99
CA LEU A 140 -10.96 -19.27 1.88
C LEU A 140 -9.84 -20.27 1.54
N ASP A 141 -10.18 -21.48 1.08
CA ASP A 141 -9.20 -22.52 0.75
C ASP A 141 -8.43 -22.14 -0.52
N THR A 142 -9.14 -21.71 -1.56
CA THR A 142 -8.50 -21.25 -2.79
C THR A 142 -7.65 -19.99 -2.56
N PHE A 143 -8.11 -19.05 -1.71
CA PHE A 143 -7.30 -17.89 -1.31
C PHE A 143 -6.02 -18.32 -0.58
N ASN A 144 -6.10 -19.27 0.36
CA ASN A 144 -4.94 -19.77 1.08
C ASN A 144 -3.92 -20.47 0.18
N LYS A 145 -4.37 -21.10 -0.90
CA LYS A 145 -3.49 -21.78 -1.87
C LYS A 145 -2.76 -20.79 -2.78
N SER A 146 -3.38 -19.67 -3.14
CA SER A 146 -2.76 -18.66 -4.01
C SER A 146 -1.95 -17.60 -3.24
N ALA A 147 -2.28 -17.37 -1.97
CA ALA A 147 -1.65 -16.35 -1.15
C ALA A 147 -0.17 -16.66 -0.84
N ASN A 148 0.73 -15.76 -1.25
CA ASN A 148 2.14 -15.84 -0.88
C ASN A 148 2.43 -14.91 0.31
N PHE A 149 2.04 -15.36 1.51
CA PHE A 149 2.26 -14.59 2.74
C PHE A 149 3.73 -14.35 3.07
N ASP A 150 4.63 -15.26 2.69
CA ASP A 150 6.06 -15.10 2.94
C ASP A 150 6.63 -13.89 2.18
N ASN A 151 6.30 -13.76 0.90
CA ASN A 151 6.71 -12.61 0.10
C ASN A 151 6.00 -11.34 0.56
N PHE A 152 4.70 -11.42 0.85
CA PHE A 152 3.95 -10.28 1.35
C PHE A 152 4.55 -9.73 2.66
N ASN A 153 4.87 -10.59 3.63
CA ASN A 153 5.50 -10.15 4.88
C ASN A 153 6.88 -9.51 4.63
N LYS A 154 7.71 -10.07 3.75
CA LYS A 154 9.00 -9.47 3.39
C LYS A 154 8.85 -8.09 2.78
N GLU A 155 7.86 -7.92 1.92
CA GLU A 155 7.55 -6.65 1.25
C GLU A 155 7.05 -5.59 2.25
N ILE A 156 6.17 -5.98 3.16
CA ILE A 156 5.70 -5.11 4.25
C ILE A 156 6.86 -4.70 5.16
N ARG A 157 7.74 -5.64 5.52
CA ARG A 157 8.93 -5.37 6.34
C ARG A 157 9.90 -4.42 5.66
N LEU A 158 10.13 -4.53 4.35
CA LEU A 158 10.94 -3.56 3.59
C LEU A 158 10.41 -2.13 3.77
N LEU A 159 9.11 -1.94 3.59
CA LEU A 159 8.46 -0.63 3.73
C LEU A 159 8.52 -0.10 5.17
N GLN A 160 8.23 -0.97 6.14
CA GLN A 160 8.31 -0.60 7.56
C GLN A 160 9.73 -0.22 7.98
N ASN A 161 10.74 -0.96 7.53
CA ASN A 161 12.14 -0.70 7.84
C ASN A 161 12.63 0.59 7.19
N LEU A 162 12.21 0.87 5.94
CA LEU A 162 12.55 2.12 5.25
C LEU A 162 12.08 3.35 6.02
N TRP A 163 10.83 3.34 6.47
CA TRP A 163 10.23 4.50 7.14
C TRP A 163 10.35 4.49 8.66
N GLY A 164 10.72 3.36 9.27
CA GLY A 164 10.74 3.16 10.71
C GLY A 164 9.36 3.31 11.37
N LYS A 165 8.27 3.04 10.64
CA LYS A 165 6.88 3.32 11.07
C LYS A 165 5.94 2.14 10.77
N PRO A 166 4.89 1.94 11.59
CA PRO A 166 3.80 1.05 11.26
C PRO A 166 3.18 1.41 9.90
N LEU A 167 2.95 0.39 9.07
CA LEU A 167 2.35 0.54 7.75
C LEU A 167 0.83 0.40 7.86
N LEU A 168 0.11 1.48 7.56
CA LEU A 168 -1.34 1.53 7.50
C LEU A 168 -1.85 1.17 6.11
N LEU A 169 -2.58 0.07 6.02
CA LEU A 169 -3.21 -0.40 4.79
C LEU A 169 -4.72 -0.52 4.96
N LYS A 170 -5.46 -0.09 3.94
CA LYS A 170 -6.87 -0.42 3.81
C LYS A 170 -7.00 -1.83 3.25
N ALA A 171 -7.53 -2.75 4.05
CA ALA A 171 -7.61 -4.17 3.77
C ALA A 171 -9.01 -4.60 3.29
N HIS A 172 -9.83 -3.66 2.78
CA HIS A 172 -11.22 -3.92 2.39
C HIS A 172 -11.39 -5.09 1.41
N ILE A 173 -10.47 -5.26 0.45
CA ILE A 173 -10.52 -6.35 -0.54
C ILE A 173 -10.28 -7.74 0.05
N VAL A 174 -9.65 -7.82 1.23
CA VAL A 174 -9.34 -9.07 1.94
C VAL A 174 -10.11 -9.23 3.25
N ASN A 175 -11.16 -8.41 3.47
CA ASN A 175 -11.99 -8.43 4.69
C ASN A 175 -12.56 -9.81 5.06
N MET A 176 -12.75 -10.72 4.10
CA MET A 176 -13.30 -12.05 4.38
C MET A 176 -12.24 -13.11 4.66
N TYR A 177 -10.96 -12.77 4.48
CA TYR A 177 -9.83 -13.67 4.71
C TYR A 177 -9.10 -13.34 6.02
N LEU A 178 -9.77 -12.65 6.97
CA LEU A 178 -9.18 -12.25 8.25
C LEU A 178 -8.57 -13.42 9.04
N PRO A 179 -9.19 -14.62 9.09
CA PRO A 179 -8.54 -15.76 9.74
C PRO A 179 -7.18 -16.09 9.13
N SER A 180 -7.05 -16.02 7.80
CA SER A 180 -5.80 -16.26 7.08
C SER A 180 -4.78 -15.14 7.31
N LEU A 181 -5.20 -13.88 7.25
CA LEU A 181 -4.34 -12.73 7.54
C LEU A 181 -3.80 -12.81 8.98
N SER A 182 -4.68 -13.07 9.96
CA SER A 182 -4.30 -13.16 11.36
C SER A 182 -3.35 -14.31 11.65
N LYS A 183 -3.43 -15.41 10.90
CA LYS A 183 -2.57 -16.58 11.09
C LYS A 183 -1.19 -16.41 10.46
N ASN A 184 -1.10 -15.72 9.32
CA ASN A 184 0.09 -15.75 8.46
C ASN A 184 0.87 -14.43 8.43
N LEU A 185 0.31 -13.31 8.90
CA LEU A 185 1.07 -12.06 9.02
C LEU A 185 1.87 -12.02 10.32
N ASP A 186 3.07 -11.43 10.29
CA ASP A 186 3.99 -11.42 11.42
C ASP A 186 3.43 -10.69 12.67
N ASN A 187 2.86 -9.50 12.46
CA ASN A 187 2.36 -8.63 13.53
C ASN A 187 1.17 -7.76 13.05
N PRO A 188 0.02 -8.36 12.71
CA PRO A 188 -1.14 -7.62 12.22
C PRO A 188 -1.91 -6.98 13.38
N LEU A 189 -2.25 -5.69 13.24
CA LEU A 189 -3.23 -5.02 14.08
C LEU A 189 -4.44 -4.63 13.23
N PHE A 190 -5.60 -5.16 13.58
CA PHE A 190 -6.84 -4.89 12.85
C PHE A 190 -7.59 -3.71 13.47
N ILE A 191 -7.90 -2.68 12.67
CA ILE A 191 -8.79 -1.58 13.07
C ILE A 191 -10.08 -1.72 12.29
N HIS A 192 -11.17 -2.02 13.02
CA HIS A 192 -12.50 -2.12 12.42
C HIS A 192 -13.24 -0.78 12.52
N ILE A 193 -13.72 -0.30 11.38
CA ILE A 193 -14.54 0.92 11.31
C ILE A 193 -15.98 0.54 10.97
N TYR A 194 -16.87 0.82 11.92
CA TYR A 194 -18.31 0.60 11.84
C TYR A 194 -19.02 1.66 11.02
#